data_AF-A0A920MA64-F1
#
_entry.id   AF-A0A920MA64-F1
#
_cell.length_a   1.000
_cell.length_b   1.000
_cell.length_c   1.000
_cell.angle_alpha   90.00
_cell.angle_beta   90.00
_cell.angle_gamma   90.00
#
_symmetry.space_group_name_H-M   'P 1'
#
loop_
_entity.id
_entity.type
_entity.pdbx_description
1 polymer ?
#
loop_
_entity_poly.entity_id
_entity_poly.type
_entity_poly.pdbx_seq_one_letter_code
_entity_poly.pdbx_strand_id
1 'polypeptide(L)' 'MVNTIKLKLQIKPRCLDCGNPYCEWKCPVHNYIPNWLKLVNEGNILEAVELCHQTNSLPEVCGRVCPQDRLCEGA' A
#
# COMPACT_ATOMS: atom_id res chain seq x y z
N MET A 1 -4.94 5.38 17.59
CA MET A 1 -3.96 4.93 16.58
C MET A 1 -4.64 4.42 15.30
N VAL A 2 -5.76 3.69 15.37
CA VAL A 2 -6.49 3.20 14.18
C VAL A 2 -7.19 4.31 13.36
N ASN A 3 -7.61 5.42 13.99
CA ASN A 3 -8.35 6.49 13.31
C ASN A 3 -7.52 7.32 12.31
N THR A 4 -6.20 7.41 12.47
CA THR A 4 -5.33 8.14 11.54
C THR A 4 -5.15 7.40 10.21
N ILE A 5 -5.35 6.07 10.23
CA ILE A 5 -5.22 5.18 9.08
C ILE A 5 -6.41 5.38 8.12
N LYS A 6 -7.64 5.60 8.64
CA LYS A 6 -8.86 5.87 7.84
C LYS A 6 -8.76 7.12 6.94
N LEU A 7 -8.09 8.18 7.38
CA LEU A 7 -8.04 9.47 6.66
C LEU A 7 -7.00 9.50 5.51
N LYS A 8 -6.03 8.59 5.48
CA LYS A 8 -5.00 8.53 4.42
C LYS A 8 -5.20 7.40 3.40
N LEU A 9 -6.10 6.46 3.65
CA LEU A 9 -6.25 5.22 2.90
C LEU A 9 -7.32 5.22 1.79
N GLN A 10 -7.89 6.36 1.42
CA GLN A 10 -8.79 6.45 0.25
C GLN A 10 -8.03 6.38 -1.10
N ILE A 11 -7.15 5.39 -1.25
CA ILE A 11 -6.24 5.25 -2.41
C ILE A 11 -6.86 4.33 -3.48
N LYS A 12 -7.80 3.45 -3.12
CA LYS A 12 -8.40 2.47 -4.04
C LYS A 12 -9.11 3.05 -5.28
N PRO A 13 -9.77 4.23 -5.31
CA PRO A 13 -10.32 4.74 -6.58
C PRO A 13 -9.25 5.00 -7.66
N ARG A 14 -7.96 5.01 -7.32
CA ARG A 14 -6.85 5.12 -8.28
C ARG A 14 -6.25 3.78 -8.71
N CYS A 15 -6.58 2.68 -8.03
CA CYS A 15 -6.01 1.37 -8.34
C CYS A 15 -6.71 0.77 -9.58
N LEU A 16 -5.93 0.29 -10.55
CA LEU A 16 -6.42 -0.23 -11.83
C LEU A 16 -6.68 -1.75 -11.83
N ASP A 17 -6.29 -2.48 -10.79
CA ASP A 17 -6.36 -3.95 -10.72
C ASP A 17 -5.77 -4.62 -11.99
N CYS A 18 -4.55 -4.21 -12.36
CA CYS A 18 -3.94 -4.44 -13.67
C CYS A 18 -3.52 -5.89 -13.99
N GLY A 19 -3.84 -6.87 -13.14
CA GLY A 19 -3.48 -8.29 -13.30
C GLY A 19 -1.99 -8.62 -13.12
N ASN A 20 -1.08 -7.76 -13.57
CA ASN A 20 0.35 -7.81 -13.29
C ASN A 20 0.78 -6.57 -12.49
N PRO A 21 1.13 -6.69 -11.20
CA PRO A 21 1.32 -5.55 -10.33
C PRO A 21 2.71 -4.92 -10.48
N TYR A 22 2.85 -3.99 -11.43
CA TYR A 22 4.09 -3.22 -11.61
C TYR A 22 4.49 -2.44 -10.35
N CYS A 23 3.50 -1.98 -9.58
CA CYS A 23 3.71 -1.26 -8.32
C CYS A 23 4.47 -2.09 -7.28
N GLU A 24 4.21 -3.40 -7.18
CA GLU A 24 4.91 -4.33 -6.29
C GLU A 24 6.34 -4.58 -6.75
N TRP A 25 6.54 -4.78 -8.05
CA TRP A 25 7.87 -5.00 -8.63
C TRP A 25 8.79 -3.80 -8.52
N LYS A 26 8.24 -2.59 -8.61
CA LYS A 26 8.99 -1.34 -8.51
C LYS A 26 9.18 -0.87 -7.06
N CYS A 27 8.53 -1.54 -6.10
CA CYS A 27 8.75 -1.33 -4.68
C CYS A 27 10.03 -2.04 -4.24
N PRO A 28 11.03 -1.36 -3.65
CA PRO A 28 12.29 -1.99 -3.24
C PRO A 28 12.16 -3.11 -2.22
N VAL A 29 11.04 -3.16 -1.48
CA VAL A 29 10.76 -4.18 -0.46
C VAL A 29 9.69 -5.17 -0.91
N HIS A 30 9.29 -5.14 -2.19
CA HIS A 30 8.27 -6.03 -2.76
C HIS A 30 7.00 -6.11 -1.92
N ASN A 31 6.50 -4.94 -1.50
CA ASN A 31 5.28 -4.89 -0.70
C ASN A 31 4.05 -5.28 -1.54
N TYR A 32 3.13 -6.03 -0.95
CA TYR A 32 1.91 -6.55 -1.57
C TYR A 32 0.84 -5.45 -1.79
N ILE A 33 1.21 -4.40 -2.52
CA ILE A 33 0.43 -3.17 -2.75
C ILE A 33 -1.00 -3.45 -3.21
N PRO A 34 -1.24 -4.26 -4.25
CA PRO A 34 -2.60 -4.55 -4.71
C PRO A 34 -3.45 -5.23 -3.62
N ASN A 35 -2.85 -6.13 -2.86
CA ASN A 35 -3.53 -6.96 -1.88
C ASN A 35 -3.96 -6.15 -0.67
N TRP A 36 -3.06 -5.36 -0.07
CA TRP A 36 -3.45 -4.53 1.06
C TRP A 36 -4.37 -3.38 0.61
N LEU A 37 -4.25 -2.86 -0.62
CA LEU A 37 -5.22 -1.89 -1.16
C LEU A 37 -6.64 -2.47 -1.29
N LYS A 38 -6.73 -3.75 -1.67
CA LYS A 38 -8.01 -4.48 -1.72
C LYS A 38 -8.62 -4.62 -0.33
N LEU A 39 -7.84 -5.07 0.65
CA LEU A 39 -8.27 -5.22 2.05
C LEU A 39 -8.74 -3.88 2.64
N VAL A 40 -8.02 -2.79 2.36
CA VAL A 40 -8.41 -1.44 2.75
C VAL A 40 -9.77 -1.05 2.18
N ASN A 41 -10.03 -1.36 0.91
CA ASN A 41 -11.30 -1.08 0.28
C ASN A 41 -12.45 -1.94 0.81
N GLU A 42 -12.16 -3.16 1.25
CA GLU A 42 -13.13 -4.04 1.91
C GLU A 42 -13.40 -3.63 3.37
N GLY A 43 -12.62 -2.67 3.90
CA GLY A 43 -12.73 -2.20 5.29
C GLY A 43 -11.89 -3.01 6.28
N ASN A 44 -11.12 -3.98 5.80
CA ASN A 44 -10.24 -4.86 6.59
C ASN A 44 -8.91 -4.18 6.89
N ILE A 45 -8.97 -3.07 7.64
CA ILE A 45 -7.79 -2.23 7.90
C ILE A 45 -6.71 -2.96 8.69
N LEU A 46 -7.09 -3.78 9.67
CA LEU A 46 -6.11 -4.51 10.51
C LEU A 46 -5.31 -5.52 9.68
N GLU A 47 -5.98 -6.28 8.83
CA GLU A 47 -5.34 -7.24 7.92
C GLU A 47 -4.47 -6.53 6.89
N ALA A 48 -4.90 -5.39 6.37
CA ALA A 48 -4.10 -4.58 5.45
C ALA A 48 -2.80 -4.09 6.10
N VAL A 49 -2.87 -3.65 7.35
CA VAL A 49 -1.71 -3.20 8.13
C VAL A 49 -0.75 -4.36 8.37
N GLU A 50 -1.26 -5.50 8.81
CA GLU A 50 -0.44 -6.70 9.01
C GLU A 50 0.27 -7.10 7.72
N LEU A 51 -0.46 -7.12 6.59
CA LEU A 51 0.10 -7.44 5.29
C LEU A 51 1.19 -6.45 4.84
N CYS A 52 1.04 -5.16 5.16
CA CYS A 52 2.10 -4.16 4.92
C CYS A 52 3.36 -4.45 5.75
N HIS A 53 3.18 -4.89 7.01
CA HIS A 53 4.29 -5.18 7.91
C HIS A 53 5.06 -6.46 7.57
N GLN A 54 4.45 -7.41 6.86
CA GLN A 54 5.11 -8.67 6.47
C GLN A 54 6.34 -8.45 5.57
N THR A 55 6.31 -7.43 4.72
CA THR A 55 7.39 -7.13 3.76
C THR A 55 8.16 -5.87 4.12
N ASN A 56 7.59 -4.99 4.94
CA ASN A 56 8.19 -3.73 5.33
C ASN A 56 8.09 -3.53 6.83
N SER A 57 9.22 -3.42 7.53
CA SER A 57 9.21 -3.20 8.98
C SER A 57 8.78 -1.78 9.40
N LEU A 58 8.72 -0.81 8.47
CA LEU A 58 8.45 0.60 8.74
C LEU A 58 7.47 1.24 7.73
N PRO A 59 6.26 0.68 7.53
CA PRO A 59 5.31 1.16 6.52
C PRO A 59 4.82 2.59 6.78
N GLU A 60 4.77 3.03 8.04
CA GLU A 60 4.34 4.39 8.43
C GLU A 60 5.35 5.46 8.02
N VAL A 61 6.63 5.09 8.01
CA VAL A 61 7.74 5.94 7.56
C VAL A 61 7.79 5.92 6.05
N CYS A 62 7.82 4.73 5.44
CA CYS A 62 7.86 4.58 3.99
C CYS A 62 6.68 5.27 3.30
N GLY A 63 5.46 5.18 3.83
CA GLY A 63 4.30 5.88 3.27
C GLY A 63 4.40 7.42 3.30
N ARG A 64 5.32 8.00 4.08
CA ARG A 64 5.57 9.44 4.13
C ARG A 64 6.82 9.88 3.36
N VAL A 65 7.90 9.11 3.41
CA VAL A 65 9.22 9.55 2.90
C VAL A 65 9.61 8.89 1.58
N CYS A 66 8.95 7.80 1.19
CA CYS A 66 9.27 7.09 -0.04
C CYS A 66 8.93 7.98 -1.26
N PRO A 67 9.85 8.12 -2.24
CA PRO A 67 9.57 8.81 -3.49
C PRO A 67 8.68 7.96 -4.39
N GLN A 68 7.39 7.90 -4.04
CA GLN A 68 6.38 7.02 -4.65
C GLN A 68 6.20 7.27 -6.15
N ASP A 69 6.29 8.53 -6.57
CA ASP A 69 6.22 9.00 -7.96
C ASP A 69 7.30 8.39 -8.86
N ARG A 70 8.47 8.07 -8.29
CA ARG A 70 9.58 7.44 -9.02
C ARG A 70 9.59 5.93 -8.87
N LEU A 71 8.81 5.40 -7.93
CA LEU A 71 8.74 3.99 -7.58
C LEU A 71 7.37 3.43 -7.93
N CYS A 72 6.58 3.03 -6.95
CA CYS A 72 5.34 2.28 -7.14
C CYS A 72 4.21 3.05 -7.83
N GLU A 73 4.07 4.37 -7.64
CA GLU A 73 3.06 5.18 -8.35
C GLU A 73 3.52 5.60 -9.75
N GLY A 74 4.84 5.59 -10.02
CA GLY A 74 5.38 5.82 -11.36
C GLY A 74 5.54 4.56 -12.20
N ALA A 75 4.95 3.44 -11.76
CA ALA A 75 5.02 2.14 -12.40
C ALA A 75 3.94 1.99 -13.48
#